data_AF-A0A357M0K8-F1
#
_entry.id   AF-A0A357M0K8-F1
#
_cell.length_a   1.000
_cell.length_b   1.000
_cell.length_c   1.000
_cell.angle_alpha   90.00
_cell.angle_beta   90.00
_cell.angle_gamma   90.00
#
_symmetry.space_group_name_H-M   'P 1'
#
loop_
_entity.id
_entity.type
_entity.pdbx_description
1 polymer ?
#
loop_
_entity_poly.entity_id
_entity_poly.type
_entity_poly.pdbx_seq_one_letter_code
_entity_poly.pdbx_strand_id
1 'polypeptide(L)'
;PKLAEELVPNTVSISQLLGVLQNLLREHVPIRDLRSIAESLANSEAKSQDIAALTAAARLSLARMIVQNIFGNTDELPVMTLDPSLEQLLLKSLQQSQQQGASGLVLEPTMADNLQRSLAESVQAQEETGVPAVLLVTSHLRPSMAQFVRNSIPQLHVLAYQEIPENKSITVVASVGGRS
;
A
#
# COMPACT_ATOMS: atom_id res chain seq x y z
N PRO A 1 7.14 27.33 12.81
CA PRO A 1 8.13 27.53 13.90
C PRO A 1 7.93 26.62 15.11
N LYS A 2 6.73 26.53 15.71
CA LYS A 2 6.50 25.69 16.92
C LYS A 2 6.48 24.18 16.69
N LEU A 3 6.12 23.72 15.48
CA LEU A 3 6.06 22.28 15.19
C LEU A 3 7.45 21.62 15.08
N ALA A 4 8.48 22.40 14.71
CA ALA A 4 9.84 21.89 14.58
C ALA A 4 10.52 21.65 15.93
N GLU A 5 9.98 22.21 17.02
CA GLU A 5 10.50 22.06 18.38
C GLU A 5 9.77 20.96 19.17
N GLU A 6 8.53 20.63 18.82
CA GLU A 6 7.83 19.44 19.37
C GLU A 6 8.21 18.14 18.64
N LEU A 7 8.66 18.27 17.39
CA LEU A 7 9.27 17.17 16.64
C LEU A 7 10.78 17.15 16.93
N VAL A 8 11.17 16.52 18.06
CA VAL A 8 12.52 16.03 18.47
C VAL A 8 13.05 16.72 19.75
N PRO A 9 13.57 15.97 20.76
CA PRO A 9 14.06 14.58 20.70
C PRO A 9 13.38 13.65 21.70
N ASN A 10 12.74 12.57 21.22
CA ASN A 10 12.80 11.21 21.81
C ASN A 10 11.89 10.18 21.11
N THR A 11 11.04 10.58 20.15
CA THR A 11 10.05 9.64 19.58
C THR A 11 10.41 9.10 18.17
N VAL A 12 11.04 9.90 17.31
CA VAL A 12 11.34 9.52 15.91
C VAL A 12 12.72 10.02 15.48
N SER A 13 13.56 9.15 14.93
CA SER A 13 14.87 9.51 14.38
C SER A 13 14.77 10.08 12.96
N ILE A 14 15.76 10.90 12.58
CA ILE A 14 15.87 11.46 11.22
C ILE A 14 15.98 10.33 10.16
N SER A 15 16.70 9.26 10.47
CA SER A 15 16.84 8.09 9.58
C SER A 15 15.49 7.41 9.32
N GLN A 16 14.64 7.29 10.35
CA GLN A 16 13.30 6.73 10.20
C GLN A 16 12.42 7.64 9.34
N LEU A 17 12.42 8.95 9.60
CA LEU A 17 11.67 9.91 8.79
C LEU A 17 12.10 9.86 7.33
N LEU A 18 13.41 9.87 7.05
CA LEU A 18 13.93 9.77 5.69
C LEU A 18 13.48 8.47 5.00
N GLY A 19 13.57 7.33 5.70
CA GLY A 19 13.13 6.04 5.17
C GLY A 19 11.64 6.01 4.83
N VAL A 20 10.80 6.59 5.70
CA VAL A 20 9.35 6.71 5.45
C VAL A 20 9.08 7.58 4.23
N LEU A 21 9.68 8.77 4.14
CA LEU A 21 9.48 9.67 3.01
C LEU A 21 9.93 9.03 1.68
N GLN A 22 11.05 8.31 1.68
CA GLN A 22 11.50 7.54 0.52
C GLN A 22 10.50 6.46 0.10
N ASN A 23 9.91 5.74 1.05
CA ASN A 23 8.91 4.73 0.75
C ASN A 23 7.60 5.33 0.22
N LEU A 24 7.12 6.43 0.80
CA LEU A 24 5.95 7.15 0.30
C LEU A 24 6.16 7.60 -1.15
N LEU A 25 7.31 8.20 -1.46
CA LEU A 25 7.65 8.64 -2.82
C LEU A 25 7.76 7.47 -3.81
N ARG A 26 8.31 6.32 -3.39
CA ARG A 26 8.37 5.10 -4.21
C ARG A 26 6.98 4.55 -4.56
N GLU A 27 5.97 4.86 -3.76
CA GLU A 27 4.58 4.46 -3.99
C GLU A 27 3.74 5.62 -4.59
N HIS A 28 4.40 6.66 -5.12
CA HIS A 28 3.78 7.86 -5.70
C HIS A 28 2.84 8.61 -4.74
N VAL A 29 3.05 8.48 -3.43
CA VAL A 29 2.29 9.22 -2.42
C VAL A 29 2.89 10.62 -2.25
N PRO A 30 2.10 11.69 -2.41
CA PRO A 30 2.58 13.04 -2.17
C PRO A 30 3.05 13.22 -0.73
N ILE A 31 4.15 13.95 -0.51
CA ILE A 31 4.70 14.23 0.83
C ILE A 31 4.55 15.70 1.23
N ARG A 32 3.52 16.38 0.70
CA ARG A 32 3.27 17.81 0.93
C ARG A 32 2.79 18.10 2.36
N ASP A 33 2.07 17.16 2.96
CA ASP A 33 1.60 17.27 4.34
C ASP A 33 2.59 16.63 5.32
N LEU A 34 3.76 17.25 5.45
CA LEU A 34 4.81 16.80 6.37
C LEU A 34 4.37 16.83 7.84
N ARG A 35 3.39 17.67 8.18
CA ARG A 35 2.82 17.76 9.53
C ARG A 35 2.11 16.46 9.87
N SER A 36 1.13 16.05 9.05
CA SER A 36 0.37 14.80 9.29
C SER A 36 1.27 13.56 9.24
N ILE A 37 2.31 13.56 8.39
CA ILE A 37 3.33 12.51 8.38
C ILE A 37 4.06 12.48 9.73
N ALA A 38 4.62 13.60 10.17
CA ALA A 38 5.40 13.65 11.40
C ALA A 38 4.56 13.31 12.66
N GLU A 39 3.32 13.81 12.72
CA GLU A 39 2.37 13.48 13.78
C GLU A 39 2.04 11.97 13.81
N SER A 40 1.82 11.35 12.64
CA SER A 40 1.57 9.91 12.56
C SER A 40 2.77 9.07 13.04
N LEU A 41 3.99 9.51 12.75
CA LEU A 41 5.22 8.83 13.17
C LEU A 41 5.44 8.99 14.68
N ALA A 42 5.13 10.16 15.25
CA ALA A 42 5.24 10.41 16.69
C ALA A 42 4.18 9.65 17.51
N ASN A 43 2.98 9.46 16.94
CA ASN A 43 1.88 8.73 17.58
C ASN A 43 1.94 7.21 17.35
N SER A 44 2.70 6.75 16.36
CA SER A 44 2.99 5.33 16.19
C SER A 44 3.72 4.85 17.43
N GLU A 45 3.22 3.80 18.08
CA GLU A 45 3.76 3.30 19.33
C GLU A 45 5.29 3.24 19.28
N ALA A 46 5.96 3.94 20.21
CA ALA A 46 7.41 4.18 20.28
C ALA A 46 8.30 2.91 20.35
N LYS A 47 7.71 1.73 20.12
CA LYS A 47 8.38 0.43 20.09
C LYS A 47 8.75 -0.03 18.68
N SER A 48 8.10 0.47 17.62
CA SER A 48 8.42 0.02 16.27
C SER A 48 9.54 0.87 15.67
N GLN A 49 10.76 0.32 15.68
CA GLN A 49 11.88 0.83 14.87
C GLN A 49 11.70 0.48 13.37
N ASP A 50 10.64 -0.26 13.02
CA ASP A 50 10.40 -0.72 11.66
C ASP A 50 9.82 0.40 10.77
N ILE A 51 10.63 0.79 9.78
CA ILE A 51 10.28 1.78 8.77
C ILE A 51 9.02 1.35 7.99
N ALA A 52 8.78 0.05 7.78
CA ALA A 52 7.60 -0.42 7.07
C ALA A 52 6.31 -0.15 7.86
N ALA A 53 6.33 -0.39 9.18
CA ALA A 53 5.23 -0.07 10.08
C ALA A 53 4.96 1.44 10.14
N LEU A 54 6.01 2.25 10.28
CA LEU A 54 5.89 3.72 10.26
C LEU A 54 5.35 4.23 8.92
N THR A 55 5.75 3.60 7.81
CA THR A 55 5.22 3.93 6.48
C THR A 55 3.72 3.63 6.40
N ALA A 56 3.25 2.51 6.96
CA ALA A 56 1.84 2.18 6.98
C ALA A 56 1.02 3.19 7.81
N ALA A 57 1.54 3.63 8.97
CA ALA A 57 0.92 4.66 9.79
C ALA A 57 0.82 6.01 9.05
N ALA A 58 1.89 6.42 8.36
CA ALA A 58 1.90 7.63 7.55
C ALA A 58 0.92 7.55 6.37
N ARG A 59 0.82 6.39 5.70
CA ARG A 59 -0.16 6.22 4.62
C ARG A 59 -1.59 6.35 5.14
N LEU A 60 -1.89 5.81 6.32
CA LEU A 60 -3.21 5.94 6.93
C LEU A 60 -3.56 7.40 7.25
N SER A 61 -2.63 8.18 7.79
CA SER A 61 -2.87 9.62 8.02
C SER A 61 -3.07 10.41 6.72
N LEU A 62 -2.50 9.90 5.61
CA LEU A 62 -2.63 10.48 4.27
C LEU A 62 -3.74 9.86 3.41
N ALA A 63 -4.56 8.95 3.95
CA ALA A 63 -5.53 8.15 3.21
C ALA A 63 -6.40 8.97 2.23
N ARG A 64 -6.97 10.08 2.72
CA ARG A 64 -7.78 11.00 1.89
C ARG A 64 -6.99 11.56 0.70
N MET A 65 -5.75 11.97 0.93
CA MET A 65 -4.90 12.54 -0.12
C MET A 65 -4.45 11.46 -1.12
N ILE A 66 -4.16 10.24 -0.65
CA ILE A 66 -3.82 9.10 -1.51
C ILE A 66 -4.99 8.80 -2.46
N VAL A 67 -6.18 8.61 -1.90
CA VAL A 67 -7.39 8.32 -2.71
C VAL A 67 -7.72 9.46 -3.65
N GLN A 68 -7.63 10.72 -3.20
CA GLN A 68 -7.88 11.88 -4.06
C GLN A 68 -6.85 12.01 -5.19
N ASN A 69 -5.59 11.66 -4.95
CA ASN A 69 -4.55 11.70 -5.98
C ASN A 69 -4.77 10.65 -7.08
N ILE A 70 -5.38 9.51 -6.73
CA ILE A 70 -5.65 8.41 -7.67
C ILE A 70 -6.98 8.64 -8.41
N PHE A 71 -8.06 8.90 -7.68
CA PHE A 71 -9.43 8.93 -8.22
C PHE A 71 -10.02 10.35 -8.38
N GLY A 72 -9.29 11.40 -8.00
CA GLY A 72 -9.81 12.76 -7.96
C GLY A 72 -10.95 12.88 -6.94
N ASN A 73 -12.07 13.47 -7.36
CA ASN A 73 -13.22 13.70 -6.48
C ASN A 73 -14.28 12.60 -6.55
N THR A 74 -14.03 11.50 -7.26
CA THR A 74 -14.99 10.40 -7.48
C THR A 74 -15.40 9.74 -6.16
N ASP A 75 -16.70 9.54 -5.94
CA ASP A 75 -17.23 8.92 -4.71
C ASP A 75 -17.25 7.40 -4.75
N GLU A 76 -17.41 6.84 -5.94
CA GLU A 76 -17.35 5.40 -6.18
C GLU A 76 -15.98 5.01 -6.72
N LEU A 77 -15.31 4.11 -6.00
CA LEU A 77 -13.95 3.68 -6.29
C LEU A 77 -13.98 2.29 -6.95
N PRO A 78 -13.87 2.21 -8.28
CA PRO A 78 -13.69 0.93 -8.96
C PRO A 78 -12.31 0.36 -8.60
N VAL A 79 -12.28 -0.85 -8.02
CA VAL A 79 -11.05 -1.52 -7.59
C VAL A 79 -11.02 -2.97 -8.02
N MET A 80 -9.82 -3.51 -8.14
CA MET A 80 -9.57 -4.94 -8.23
C MET A 80 -9.32 -5.49 -6.84
N THR A 81 -9.71 -6.73 -6.59
CA THR A 81 -9.36 -7.46 -5.37
C THR A 81 -8.61 -8.73 -5.71
N LEU A 82 -8.03 -9.39 -4.71
CA LEU A 82 -7.53 -10.74 -4.84
C LEU A 82 -8.67 -11.74 -4.67
N ASP A 83 -8.60 -12.86 -5.37
CA ASP A 83 -9.43 -14.02 -5.05
C ASP A 83 -9.16 -14.47 -3.60
N PRO A 84 -10.19 -14.81 -2.80
CA PRO A 84 -10.00 -15.17 -1.39
C PRO A 84 -9.02 -16.32 -1.16
N SER A 85 -8.95 -17.30 -2.06
CA SER A 85 -8.02 -18.43 -1.94
C SER A 85 -6.58 -17.99 -2.17
N LEU A 86 -6.34 -17.12 -3.16
CA LEU A 86 -5.04 -16.51 -3.42
C LEU A 86 -4.62 -15.61 -2.25
N GLU A 87 -5.52 -14.78 -1.74
CA GLU A 87 -5.22 -13.89 -0.61
C GLU A 87 -4.75 -14.69 0.61
N GLN A 88 -5.44 -15.79 0.93
CA GLN A 88 -5.03 -16.68 2.03
C GLN A 88 -3.65 -17.32 1.80
N LEU A 89 -3.33 -17.71 0.56
CA LEU A 89 -2.02 -18.25 0.22
C LEU A 89 -0.90 -17.21 0.40
N LEU A 90 -1.14 -15.98 -0.08
CA LEU A 90 -0.19 -14.87 0.08
C LEU A 90 0.03 -14.50 1.54
N LEU A 91 -1.03 -14.50 2.35
CA LEU A 91 -0.93 -14.27 3.80
C LEU A 91 -0.07 -15.33 4.49
N LYS A 92 -0.27 -16.61 4.15
CA LYS A 92 0.56 -17.70 4.70
C LYS A 92 2.03 -17.57 4.29
N SER A 93 2.29 -17.25 3.01
CA SER A 93 3.64 -16.99 2.50
C SER A 93 4.32 -15.85 3.25
N LEU A 94 3.59 -14.75 3.48
CA LEU A 94 4.11 -13.61 4.22
C LEU A 94 4.48 -13.97 5.67
N GLN A 95 3.62 -14.73 6.35
CA GLN A 95 3.87 -15.19 7.71
C GLN A 95 5.12 -16.09 7.79
N GLN A 96 5.31 -16.99 6.82
CA GLN A 96 6.48 -17.85 6.74
C GLN A 96 7.77 -17.06 6.51
N SER A 97 7.73 -16.06 5.61
CA SER A 97 8.86 -15.16 5.34
C SER A 97 9.30 -14.41 6.60
N GLN A 98 8.33 -13.87 7.35
CA GLN A 98 8.57 -13.18 8.62
C GLN A 98 9.21 -14.08 9.67
N GLN A 99 8.76 -15.35 9.78
CA GLN A 99 9.36 -16.33 10.69
C GLN A 99 10.82 -16.66 10.34
N GLN A 100 11.18 -16.56 9.06
CA GLN A 100 12.54 -16.79 8.56
C GLN A 100 13.41 -15.53 8.59
N GLY A 101 12.90 -14.40 9.11
CA GLY A 101 13.60 -13.12 9.13
C GLY A 101 13.75 -12.48 7.74
N ALA A 102 13.05 -13.01 6.73
CA ALA A 102 13.01 -12.44 5.39
C ALA A 102 11.92 -11.36 5.29
N SER A 103 12.12 -10.43 4.37
CA SER A 103 11.16 -9.37 4.05
C SER A 103 10.56 -9.61 2.68
N GLY A 104 9.22 -9.56 2.59
CA GLY A 104 8.48 -9.70 1.33
C GLY A 104 7.82 -11.07 1.15
N LEU A 105 7.15 -11.23 0.01
CA LEU A 105 6.45 -12.46 -0.36
C LEU A 105 7.45 -13.54 -0.82
N VAL A 106 7.28 -14.76 -0.31
CA VAL A 106 8.02 -15.95 -0.78
C VAL A 106 7.07 -16.77 -1.63
N LEU A 107 7.15 -16.60 -2.94
CA LEU A 107 6.28 -17.25 -3.90
C LEU A 107 7.07 -18.24 -4.74
N GLU A 108 6.45 -19.37 -5.07
CA GLU A 108 6.94 -20.24 -6.11
C GLU A 108 7.00 -19.47 -7.45
N PRO A 109 8.04 -19.66 -8.29
CA PRO A 109 8.20 -18.89 -9.53
C PRO A 109 6.95 -18.92 -10.43
N THR A 110 6.34 -20.09 -10.58
CA THR A 110 5.12 -20.26 -11.39
C THR A 110 3.93 -19.49 -10.83
N MET A 111 3.81 -19.38 -9.51
CA MET A 111 2.76 -18.60 -8.87
C MET A 111 2.99 -17.11 -9.03
N ALA A 112 4.24 -16.65 -8.89
CA ALA A 112 4.62 -15.27 -9.13
C ALA A 112 4.33 -14.85 -10.58
N ASP A 113 4.71 -15.67 -11.56
CA ASP A 113 4.48 -15.41 -12.98
C ASP A 113 2.98 -15.34 -13.32
N ASN A 114 2.20 -16.28 -12.78
CA ASN A 114 0.75 -16.30 -12.99
C ASN A 114 0.06 -15.09 -12.34
N LEU A 115 0.46 -14.72 -11.13
CA LEU A 115 -0.06 -13.53 -10.43
C LEU A 115 0.28 -12.26 -11.19
N GLN A 116 1.53 -12.11 -11.63
CA GLN A 116 1.97 -10.95 -12.39
C GLN A 116 1.21 -10.83 -13.71
N ARG A 117 1.02 -11.94 -14.44
CA ARG A 117 0.26 -11.94 -15.69
C ARG A 117 -1.20 -11.53 -15.47
N SER A 118 -1.87 -12.14 -14.49
CA SER A 118 -3.28 -11.83 -14.19
C SER A 118 -3.47 -10.38 -13.73
N LEU A 119 -2.53 -9.83 -12.95
CA LEU A 119 -2.53 -8.41 -12.58
C LEU A 119 -2.34 -7.52 -13.81
N ALA A 120 -1.40 -7.83 -14.70
CA ALA A 120 -1.13 -7.03 -15.88
C ALA A 120 -2.33 -7.00 -16.85
N GLU A 121 -2.98 -8.13 -17.07
CA GLU A 121 -4.21 -8.22 -17.88
C GLU A 121 -5.35 -7.39 -17.26
N SER A 122 -5.54 -7.48 -15.95
CA SER A 122 -6.60 -6.72 -15.24
C SER A 122 -6.32 -5.21 -15.25
N VAL A 123 -5.06 -4.81 -15.15
CA VAL A 123 -4.61 -3.41 -15.24
C VAL A 123 -4.87 -2.87 -16.63
N GLN A 124 -4.49 -3.61 -17.68
CA GLN A 124 -4.74 -3.20 -19.05
C GLN A 124 -6.24 -3.00 -19.31
N ALA A 125 -7.08 -3.93 -18.86
CA ALA A 125 -8.53 -3.82 -19.01
C ALA A 125 -9.10 -2.58 -18.31
N GLN A 126 -8.60 -2.18 -17.13
CA GLN A 126 -9.03 -0.95 -16.47
C GLN A 126 -8.56 0.30 -17.21
N GLU A 127 -7.31 0.34 -17.67
CA GLU A 127 -6.77 1.49 -18.41
C GLU A 127 -7.55 1.75 -19.71
N GLU A 128 -7.99 0.69 -20.41
CA GLU A 128 -8.84 0.79 -21.60
C GLU A 128 -10.19 1.48 -21.32
N THR A 129 -10.67 1.42 -20.07
CA THR A 129 -11.89 2.13 -19.62
C THR A 129 -11.62 3.56 -19.11
N GLY A 130 -10.37 4.01 -19.10
CA GLY A 130 -9.96 5.31 -18.57
C GLY A 130 -10.03 5.41 -17.04
N VAL A 131 -10.13 4.27 -16.35
CA VAL A 131 -10.19 4.17 -14.89
C VAL A 131 -8.80 3.85 -14.32
N PRO A 132 -8.36 4.50 -13.23
CA PRO A 132 -7.08 4.19 -12.59
C PRO A 132 -7.02 2.75 -12.06
N ALA A 133 -5.91 2.07 -12.34
CA ALA A 133 -5.66 0.71 -11.86
C ALA A 133 -5.36 0.66 -10.36
N VAL A 134 -6.29 0.12 -9.56
CA VAL A 134 -6.13 -0.05 -8.11
C VAL A 134 -6.38 -1.48 -7.68
N LEU A 135 -5.41 -2.09 -7.01
CA LEU A 135 -5.57 -3.34 -6.28
C LEU A 135 -5.81 -3.04 -4.79
N LEU A 136 -6.95 -3.49 -4.28
CA LEU A 136 -7.34 -3.38 -2.88
C LEU A 136 -7.03 -4.69 -2.13
N VAL A 137 -6.27 -4.59 -1.05
CA VAL A 137 -5.83 -5.73 -0.23
C VAL A 137 -5.92 -5.46 1.26
N THR A 138 -5.71 -6.48 2.09
CA THR A 138 -5.54 -6.32 3.54
C THR A 138 -4.29 -5.53 3.91
N SER A 139 -4.32 -4.81 5.04
CA SER A 139 -3.21 -3.96 5.50
C SER A 139 -1.88 -4.71 5.66
N HIS A 140 -1.94 -6.00 6.00
CA HIS A 140 -0.75 -6.85 6.13
C HIS A 140 -0.10 -7.19 4.78
N LEU A 141 -0.90 -7.38 3.72
CA LEU A 141 -0.39 -7.71 2.39
C LEU A 141 0.07 -6.48 1.59
N ARG A 142 -0.53 -5.32 1.81
CA ARG A 142 -0.27 -4.08 1.08
C ARG A 142 1.21 -3.78 0.84
N PRO A 143 2.12 -3.76 1.85
CA PRO A 143 3.53 -3.44 1.60
C PRO A 143 4.21 -4.46 0.69
N SER A 144 3.93 -5.74 0.89
CA SER A 144 4.55 -6.81 0.12
C SER A 144 4.02 -6.85 -1.31
N MET A 145 2.72 -6.60 -1.51
CA MET A 145 2.13 -6.46 -2.84
C MET A 145 2.63 -5.21 -3.58
N ALA A 146 2.72 -4.06 -2.91
CA ALA A 146 3.27 -2.84 -3.47
C ALA A 146 4.73 -3.03 -3.91
N GLN A 147 5.53 -3.76 -3.14
CA GLN A 147 6.89 -4.12 -3.52
C GLN A 147 6.93 -5.10 -4.71
N PHE A 148 6.06 -6.11 -4.71
CA PHE A 148 5.98 -7.13 -5.75
C PHE A 148 5.66 -6.53 -7.13
N VAL A 149 4.71 -5.60 -7.20
CA VAL A 149 4.24 -5.03 -8.48
C VAL A 149 5.05 -3.82 -8.96
N ARG A 150 5.87 -3.20 -8.08
CA ARG A 150 6.55 -1.92 -8.35
C ARG A 150 7.31 -1.87 -9.68
N ASN A 151 8.08 -2.91 -9.98
CA ASN A 151 8.96 -2.94 -11.14
C ASN A 151 8.28 -3.53 -12.38
N SER A 152 7.28 -4.39 -12.18
CA SER A 152 6.61 -5.13 -13.24
C SER A 152 5.38 -4.42 -13.79
N ILE A 153 4.65 -3.69 -12.93
CA ILE A 153 3.39 -3.02 -13.27
C ILE A 153 3.36 -1.62 -12.61
N PRO A 154 4.13 -0.64 -13.12
CA PRO A 154 4.31 0.65 -12.45
C PRO A 154 3.03 1.49 -12.30
N GLN A 155 2.06 1.31 -13.20
CA GLN A 155 0.76 1.98 -13.17
C GLN A 155 -0.24 1.42 -12.15
N LEU A 156 0.04 0.25 -11.56
CA LEU A 156 -0.83 -0.35 -10.56
C LEU A 156 -0.60 0.28 -9.18
N HIS A 157 -1.64 0.93 -8.65
CA HIS A 157 -1.67 1.36 -7.27
C HIS A 157 -2.15 0.21 -6.37
N VAL A 158 -1.49 0.04 -5.22
CA VAL A 158 -1.92 -0.94 -4.20
C VAL A 158 -2.37 -0.19 -2.96
N LEU A 159 -3.64 -0.37 -2.58
CA LEU A 159 -4.24 0.24 -1.40
C LEU A 159 -4.64 -0.82 -0.38
N ALA A 160 -4.58 -0.45 0.90
CA ALA A 160 -5.22 -1.24 1.95
C ALA A 160 -6.68 -0.82 2.12
N TYR A 161 -7.57 -1.72 2.54
CA TYR A 161 -8.95 -1.38 2.89
C TYR A 161 -9.05 -0.21 3.88
N GLN A 162 -8.12 -0.13 4.84
CA GLN A 162 -8.08 0.95 5.84
C GLN A 162 -7.67 2.32 5.26
N GLU A 163 -7.12 2.36 4.05
CA GLU A 163 -6.75 3.60 3.36
C GLU A 163 -7.93 4.21 2.59
N ILE A 164 -9.10 3.55 2.59
CA ILE A 164 -10.31 4.06 1.94
C ILE A 164 -11.11 4.91 2.94
N PRO A 165 -11.32 6.22 2.67
CA PRO A 165 -12.15 7.06 3.51
C PRO A 165 -13.59 6.55 3.62
N GLU A 166 -14.20 6.67 4.80
CA GLU A 166 -15.56 6.19 5.08
C GLU A 166 -16.65 6.79 4.17
N ASN A 167 -16.39 7.97 3.60
CA ASN A 167 -17.31 8.66 2.71
C ASN A 167 -17.20 8.22 1.23
N LYS A 168 -16.43 7.17 0.93
CA LYS A 168 -16.28 6.60 -0.42
C LYS A 168 -16.91 5.21 -0.48
N SER A 169 -17.56 4.88 -1.58
CA SER A 169 -18.04 3.52 -1.86
C SER A 169 -17.02 2.76 -2.71
N ILE A 170 -16.94 1.44 -2.50
CA ILE A 170 -16.05 0.56 -3.26
C ILE A 170 -16.90 -0.28 -4.20
N THR A 171 -16.48 -0.38 -5.46
CA THR A 171 -17.08 -1.28 -6.44
C THR A 171 -16.00 -2.20 -6.99
N VAL A 172 -16.17 -3.51 -6.79
CA VAL A 172 -15.20 -4.50 -7.28
C VAL A 172 -15.46 -4.77 -8.74
N VAL A 173 -14.49 -4.41 -9.60
CA VAL A 173 -14.62 -4.58 -11.05
C VAL A 173 -13.86 -5.82 -11.57
N ALA A 174 -12.92 -6.35 -10.80
CA ALA A 174 -12.22 -7.59 -11.12
C ALA A 174 -11.69 -8.30 -9.86
N SER A 175 -11.54 -9.62 -9.95
CA SER A 175 -10.92 -10.46 -8.91
C SER A 175 -9.74 -11.23 -9.51
N VAL A 176 -8.53 -10.94 -9.04
CA VAL A 176 -7.27 -11.47 -9.56
C VAL A 176 -6.98 -12.85 -8.96
N GLY A 177 -6.62 -13.82 -9.81
CA GLY A 177 -6.30 -15.18 -9.37
C GLY A 177 -7.50 -16.13 -9.23
N GLY A 178 -8.71 -15.65 -9.52
CA GLY A 178 -9.89 -16.51 -9.66
C GLY A 178 -9.81 -17.33 -10.96
N ARG A 179 -10.26 -18.58 -10.92
CA ARG A 179 -10.44 -19.37 -12.15
C ARG A 179 -11.56 -18.74 -12.98
N SER A 180 -11.20 -18.12 -14.09
CA SER A 180 -12.09 -18.00 -15.27
C SER A 180 -12.26 -19.36 -15.93
#